data_AF-A0A2M6Y0C3-F1
#
_entry.id   AF-A0A2M6Y0C3-F1
#
_cell.length_a   1.000
_cell.length_b   1.000
_cell.length_c   1.000
_cell.angle_alpha   90.00
_cell.angle_beta   90.00
_cell.angle_gamma   90.00
#
_symmetry.space_group_name_H-M   'P 1'
#
loop_
_entity.id
_entity.type
_entity.pdbx_description
1 polymer ?
#
loop_
_entity_poly.entity_id
_entity_poly.type
_entity_poly.pdbx_seq_one_letter_code
_entity_poly.pdbx_strand_id
1 'polypeptide(L)'
;MTGEPPAEWLIELGDKQLAQGDPDRAIHYFNRALKKRPEDPAINLRLAEAYGLKGDSGAKMYYALAMEPLRRILRSDPRSEAANDKLLVLALQDGDP
;
A
#
# COMPACT_ATOMS: atom_id res chain seq x y z
N MET A 1 -4.56 30.50 1.11
CA MET A 1 -4.70 29.37 0.15
C MET A 1 -4.57 28.07 0.93
N THR A 2 -5.66 27.43 1.35
CA THR A 2 -5.55 26.09 1.97
C THR A 2 -5.92 25.05 0.92
N GLY A 3 -5.04 24.86 -0.05
CA GLY A 3 -5.10 23.70 -0.93
C GLY A 3 -4.83 22.45 -0.12
N GLU A 4 -5.46 21.34 -0.48
CA GLU A 4 -5.08 20.04 0.07
C GLU A 4 -3.56 19.82 -0.11
N PRO A 5 -2.89 19.16 0.84
CA PRO A 5 -1.45 18.93 0.75
C PRO A 5 -1.06 18.17 -0.53
N PRO A 6 0.16 18.38 -1.05
CA PRO A 6 0.66 17.64 -2.20
C PRO A 6 0.81 16.15 -1.88
N ALA A 7 0.89 15.32 -2.93
CA ALA A 7 0.98 13.86 -2.80
C ALA A 7 2.20 13.45 -1.96
N GLU A 8 3.36 14.09 -2.19
CA GLU A 8 4.61 13.83 -1.47
C GLU A 8 4.45 13.99 0.03
N TRP A 9 3.81 15.07 0.46
CA TRP A 9 3.59 15.32 1.89
C TRP A 9 2.64 14.29 2.51
N LEU A 10 1.62 13.86 1.77
CA LEU A 10 0.72 12.80 2.20
C LEU A 10 1.45 11.45 2.29
N ILE A 11 2.39 11.18 1.39
CA ILE A 11 3.25 9.99 1.44
C ILE A 11 4.13 10.05 2.69
N GLU A 12 4.83 11.16 2.94
CA GLU A 12 5.67 11.32 4.14
C GLU A 12 4.90 11.14 5.44
N LEU A 13 3.68 11.68 5.51
CA LEU A 13 2.81 11.44 6.66
C LEU A 13 2.44 9.96 6.79
N GLY A 14 2.07 9.30 5.70
CA GLY A 14 1.75 7.87 5.72
C GLY A 14 2.93 7.03 6.21
N ASP A 15 4.13 7.31 5.70
CA ASP A 15 5.37 6.64 6.10
C ASP A 15 5.67 6.82 7.59
N LYS A 16 5.47 8.04 8.09
CA LYS A 16 5.64 8.34 9.51
C LYS A 16 4.64 7.57 10.39
N GLN A 17 3.43 7.30 9.90
CA GLN A 17 2.44 6.49 10.64
C GLN A 17 2.78 5.00 10.58
N LEU A 18 3.25 4.49 9.44
CA LEU A 18 3.78 3.13 9.34
C LEU A 18 4.92 2.89 10.32
N ALA A 19 5.87 3.82 10.40
CA ALA A 19 6.99 3.73 11.34
C ALA A 19 6.56 3.76 12.82
N GLN A 20 5.38 4.29 13.12
CA GLN A 20 4.78 4.27 14.46
C GLN A 20 3.95 2.99 14.73
N GLY A 21 3.88 2.06 13.78
CA GLY A 21 3.04 0.88 13.89
C GLY A 21 1.55 1.18 13.75
N ASP A 22 1.19 2.29 13.08
CA ASP A 22 -0.20 2.69 12.85
C ASP A 22 -0.57 2.56 11.36
N PRO A 23 -0.86 1.32 10.90
CA PRO A 23 -1.20 1.08 9.51
C PRO A 23 -2.52 1.76 9.11
N ASP A 24 -3.45 1.99 10.04
CA ASP A 24 -4.73 2.63 9.74
C ASP A 24 -4.57 4.10 9.34
N ARG A 25 -3.80 4.88 10.11
CA ARG A 25 -3.48 6.26 9.72
C ARG A 25 -2.59 6.30 8.48
N ALA A 26 -1.70 5.33 8.29
CA ALA A 26 -0.92 5.23 7.06
C ALA A 26 -1.80 5.05 5.81
N ILE A 27 -2.71 4.06 5.85
CA ILE A 27 -3.70 3.80 4.78
C ILE A 27 -4.51 5.06 4.47
N HIS A 28 -4.92 5.81 5.50
CA HIS A 28 -5.64 7.08 5.31
C HIS A 28 -4.83 8.06 4.45
N TYR A 29 -3.57 8.33 4.80
CA TYR A 29 -2.75 9.30 4.07
C TYR A 29 -2.37 8.81 2.67
N PHE A 30 -2.02 7.54 2.51
CA PHE A 30 -1.70 7.00 1.18
C PHE A 30 -2.90 7.00 0.25
N ASN A 31 -4.12 6.75 0.73
CA ASN A 31 -5.33 6.87 -0.09
C ASN A 31 -5.56 8.31 -0.57
N ARG A 32 -5.22 9.31 0.24
CA ARG A 32 -5.27 10.72 -0.18
C ARG A 32 -4.19 11.05 -1.20
N ALA A 33 -2.99 10.50 -1.03
CA ALA A 33 -1.92 10.62 -2.03
C ALA A 33 -2.31 9.96 -3.35
N LEU A 34 -2.93 8.77 -3.30
CA LEU A 34 -3.40 8.03 -4.47
C LEU A 34 -4.47 8.81 -5.24
N LYS A 35 -5.35 9.54 -4.56
CA LYS A 35 -6.31 10.43 -5.23
C LYS A 35 -5.64 11.54 -6.06
N LYS A 36 -4.43 11.96 -5.68
CA LYS A 36 -3.63 12.94 -6.45
C LYS A 36 -2.88 12.26 -7.60
N ARG A 37 -2.40 11.02 -7.38
CA ARG A 37 -1.62 10.24 -8.36
C ARG A 37 -2.10 8.79 -8.40
N PRO A 38 -3.18 8.49 -9.14
CA PRO A 38 -3.85 7.18 -9.09
C PRO A 38 -2.98 6.00 -9.57
N GLU A 39 -1.99 6.27 -10.41
CA GLU A 39 -1.15 5.26 -11.06
C GLU A 39 0.28 5.24 -10.51
N ASP A 40 0.55 5.97 -9.43
CA ASP A 40 1.90 6.03 -8.84
C ASP A 40 2.24 4.67 -8.18
N PRO A 41 3.23 3.94 -8.70
CA PRO A 41 3.58 2.61 -8.17
C PRO A 41 4.14 2.70 -6.74
N ALA A 42 4.80 3.80 -6.36
CA ALA A 42 5.31 3.96 -5.01
C ALA A 42 4.17 4.06 -3.98
N ILE A 43 3.10 4.78 -4.31
CA ILE A 43 1.92 4.86 -3.43
C ILE A 43 1.23 3.51 -3.31
N ASN A 44 1.12 2.77 -4.42
CA ASN A 44 0.52 1.44 -4.41
C ASN A 44 1.35 0.44 -3.59
N LEU A 45 2.68 0.47 -3.67
CA LEU A 45 3.57 -0.36 -2.84
C LEU A 45 3.39 -0.10 -1.33
N ARG A 46 3.28 1.18 -0.95
CA ARG A 46 3.07 1.62 0.43
C ARG A 46 1.70 1.24 0.98
N LEU A 47 0.65 1.34 0.15
CA LEU A 47 -0.68 0.82 0.51
C LEU A 47 -0.65 -0.69 0.74
N ALA A 48 0.01 -1.45 -0.15
CA ALA A 48 0.19 -2.88 0.03
C ALA A 48 0.93 -3.21 1.33
N GLU A 49 1.93 -2.41 1.71
CA GLU A 49 2.65 -2.56 2.98
C GLU A 49 1.75 -2.33 4.19
N ALA A 50 1.00 -1.23 4.19
CA ALA A 50 0.14 -0.88 5.31
C ALA A 50 -1.01 -1.88 5.49
N TYR A 51 -1.58 -2.39 4.39
CA TYR A 51 -2.55 -3.48 4.45
C TYR A 51 -1.90 -4.80 4.91
N GLY A 52 -0.70 -5.14 4.45
CA GLY A 52 0.06 -6.31 4.90
C GLY A 52 0.29 -6.32 6.41
N LEU A 53 0.80 -5.21 6.97
CA LEU A 53 0.99 -5.04 8.42
C LEU A 53 -0.30 -5.20 9.23
N LYS A 54 -1.43 -4.78 8.66
CA LYS A 54 -2.73 -4.97 9.28
C LYS A 54 -3.18 -6.44 9.24
N GLY A 55 -2.85 -7.14 8.16
CA GLY A 55 -2.99 -8.60 8.04
C GLY A 55 -2.15 -9.34 9.08
N ASP A 56 -0.88 -8.95 9.25
CA ASP A 56 0.05 -9.51 10.24
C ASP A 56 -0.45 -9.35 11.68
N SER A 57 -1.24 -8.29 11.94
CA SER A 57 -1.89 -8.04 13.25
C SER A 57 -3.08 -8.97 13.53
N GLY A 58 -3.33 -9.97 12.68
CA GLY A 58 -4.36 -11.00 12.86
C GLY A 58 -5.60 -10.81 11.98
N ALA A 59 -5.69 -9.72 11.21
CA ALA A 59 -6.83 -9.41 10.37
C ALA A 59 -6.57 -9.85 8.91
N LYS A 60 -6.48 -11.16 8.67
CA LYS A 60 -6.09 -11.78 7.39
C LYS A 60 -6.78 -11.22 6.13
N MET A 61 -8.02 -10.76 6.23
CA MET A 61 -8.73 -10.09 5.11
C MET A 61 -7.95 -8.93 4.48
N TYR A 62 -7.01 -8.33 5.21
CA TYR A 62 -6.17 -7.26 4.69
C TYR A 62 -5.08 -7.73 3.73
N TYR A 63 -4.73 -9.02 3.68
CA TYR A 63 -3.81 -9.54 2.65
C TYR A 63 -4.43 -9.41 1.26
N ALA A 64 -5.71 -9.78 1.09
CA ALA A 64 -6.43 -9.56 -0.16
C ALA A 64 -6.45 -8.08 -0.58
N LEU A 65 -6.65 -7.16 0.38
CA LEU A 65 -6.59 -5.71 0.14
C LEU A 65 -5.17 -5.22 -0.19
N ALA A 66 -4.13 -5.86 0.36
CA ALA A 66 -2.75 -5.56 0.07
C ALA A 66 -2.34 -5.98 -1.35
N MET A 67 -2.91 -7.07 -1.86
CA MET A 67 -2.62 -7.56 -3.21
C MET A 67 -3.21 -6.66 -4.31
N GLU A 68 -4.32 -5.97 -4.07
CA GLU A 68 -4.97 -5.12 -5.08
C GLU A 68 -4.08 -3.96 -5.60
N PRO A 69 -3.40 -3.17 -4.75
CA PRO A 69 -2.40 -2.20 -5.19
C PRO A 69 -1.25 -2.83 -5.98
N LEU A 70 -0.77 -4.01 -5.59
CA LEU A 70 0.32 -4.70 -6.31
C LEU A 70 -0.12 -5.14 -7.70
N ARG A 71 -1.35 -5.66 -7.83
CA ARG A 71 -1.96 -5.98 -9.13
C ARG A 71 -2.11 -4.76 -10.03
N ARG A 72 -2.32 -3.55 -9.48
CA ARG A 72 -2.31 -2.32 -10.27
C ARG A 72 -0.95 -2.03 -10.86
N ILE A 73 0.12 -2.19 -10.07
CA ILE A 73 1.50 -2.03 -10.55
C ILE A 73 1.77 -3.02 -11.66
N LEU A 74 1.43 -4.31 -11.48
CA LEU A 74 1.70 -5.34 -12.48
C LEU A 74 0.90 -5.18 -13.78
N ARG A 75 -0.22 -4.43 -13.76
CA ARG A 75 -0.93 -4.10 -15.00
C ARG A 75 -0.18 -3.08 -15.87
N SER A 76 0.54 -2.15 -15.26
CA SER A 76 1.32 -1.14 -15.99
C SER A 76 2.77 -1.58 -16.21
N ASP A 77 3.36 -2.29 -15.24
CA ASP A 77 4.69 -2.88 -15.30
C ASP A 77 4.65 -4.35 -14.85
N PRO A 78 4.39 -5.28 -15.79
CA PRO A 78 4.35 -6.72 -15.50
C PRO A 78 5.67 -7.30 -15.00
N ARG A 79 6.79 -6.58 -15.12
CA ARG A 79 8.12 -7.02 -14.71
C ARG A 79 8.59 -6.37 -13.40
N SER A 80 7.71 -5.66 -12.70
CA SER A 80 8.03 -5.07 -11.41
C SER A 80 8.38 -6.15 -10.38
N GLU A 81 9.68 -6.35 -10.14
CA GLU A 81 10.18 -7.30 -9.13
C GLU A 81 9.62 -6.97 -7.75
N ALA A 82 9.65 -5.69 -7.36
CA ALA A 82 9.10 -5.23 -6.08
C ALA A 82 7.62 -5.60 -5.90
N ALA A 83 6.81 -5.54 -6.95
CA ALA A 83 5.41 -5.94 -6.86
C ALA A 83 5.22 -7.46 -6.84
N ASN A 84 6.00 -8.20 -7.65
CA ASN A 84 5.96 -9.66 -7.69
C ASN A 84 6.39 -10.28 -6.35
N ASP A 85 7.53 -9.84 -5.81
CA ASP A 85 8.08 -10.36 -4.54
C ASP A 85 7.08 -10.18 -3.39
N LYS A 86 6.49 -8.98 -3.32
CA LYS A 86 5.53 -8.64 -2.26
C LYS A 86 4.21 -9.38 -2.42
N LEU A 87 3.77 -9.61 -3.67
CA LEU A 87 2.55 -10.37 -3.95
C LEU A 87 2.72 -11.85 -3.61
N LEU A 88 3.90 -12.42 -3.89
CA LEU A 88 4.24 -13.79 -3.50
C LEU A 88 4.20 -13.96 -1.98
N VAL A 89 4.83 -13.04 -1.23
CA VAL A 89 4.81 -13.07 0.25
C VAL A 89 3.39 -13.03 0.79
N LEU A 90 2.56 -12.11 0.29
CA LEU A 90 1.18 -11.94 0.75
C LEU A 90 0.29 -13.14 0.40
N ALA A 91 0.46 -13.75 -0.78
CA ALA A 91 -0.30 -14.95 -1.19
C ALA A 91 -0.03 -16.13 -0.24
N LEU A 92 1.24 -16.35 0.12
CA LEU A 92 1.64 -17.37 1.08
C LEU A 92 1.03 -17.12 2.47
N GLN A 93 0.91 -15.85 2.88
CA GLN A 93 0.31 -15.47 4.17
C GLN A 93 -1.22 -15.61 4.20
N ASP A 94 -1.90 -15.35 3.07
CA ASP A 94 -3.35 -15.52 2.94
C ASP A 94 -3.76 -17.00 2.92
N GLY A 95 -2.87 -17.87 2.43
CA GLY A 95 -3.08 -19.31 2.34
C GLY A 95 -3.75 -19.74 1.03
N ASP A 96 -3.70 -18.89 0.00
CA ASP A 96 -4.18 -19.18 -1.35
C ASP A 96 -2.96 -19.66 -2.19
N PRO A 97 -2.82 -20.98 -2.46
CA PRO A 97 -1.69 -21.55 -3.21
C PRO A 97 -1.75 -21.30 -4.72
#